data_AF-A0AAJ2FWY2-F1
#
_entry.id   AF-A0AAJ2FWY2-F1
#
_cell.length_a   1.000
_cell.length_b   1.000
_cell.length_c   1.000
_cell.angle_alpha   90.00
_cell.angle_beta   90.00
_cell.angle_gamma   90.00
#
_symmetry.space_group_name_H-M   'P 1'
#
loop_
_entity.id
_entity.type
_entity.pdbx_description
1 polymer ?
#
loop_
_entity_poly.entity_id
_entity_poly.type
_entity_poly.pdbx_seq_one_letter_code
_entity_poly.pdbx_strand_id
1 'polypeptide(L)'
;MPTFLSSLLVAVSAATLGTSGTWDLKAGEQTLFRIEIKEDPNGTIATWERPERFQTDGESFSKISGPTVRRQSRNVRPIGSDIEIVFDDAVPGSTPTILRLHPIDADHAEMSFKGAPFEPFPLLKAAEAPSSLGPWDSGRSYVPTVNRPTNAEMTAIFEADQADRQNANIDWSVIGPADDKRRGRTKQLLDTGALQSGDDYYHAAFVFQHGSEANDYLVAHLLATIAVARGRPDAVWIASATLDRYLQAIDKPQILGTQYTIPENGPATQEPYDRALISDAMRKALRVPSLEEQDKQLKQYGEKASPNEP
;
A
#
# COMPACT_ATOMS: atom_id res chain seq x y z
N MET A 1 33.76 3.95 53.20
CA MET A 1 33.01 2.93 52.44
C MET A 1 31.77 3.59 51.88
N PRO A 2 31.65 3.81 50.57
CA PRO A 2 30.42 4.32 49.99
C PRO A 2 29.48 3.16 49.67
N THR A 3 28.27 3.25 50.18
CA THR A 3 27.13 2.39 49.91
C THR A 3 26.70 2.56 48.45
N PHE A 4 26.86 1.52 47.64
CA PHE A 4 26.26 1.47 46.31
C PHE A 4 24.77 1.15 46.44
N LEU A 5 23.91 2.14 46.22
CA LEU A 5 22.52 1.88 45.86
C LEU A 5 22.53 1.22 44.47
N SER A 6 22.27 -0.08 44.42
CA SER A 6 21.91 -0.74 43.16
C SER A 6 20.50 -0.28 42.79
N SER A 7 20.41 0.70 41.89
CA SER A 7 19.20 0.96 41.13
C SER A 7 18.93 -0.26 40.27
N LEU A 8 18.02 -1.12 40.74
CA LEU A 8 17.42 -2.17 39.94
C LEU A 8 16.62 -1.46 38.82
N LEU A 9 17.26 -1.23 37.66
CA LEU A 9 16.51 -0.98 36.44
C LEU A 9 15.71 -2.26 36.19
N VAL A 10 14.42 -2.22 36.55
CA VAL A 10 13.46 -3.17 36.00
C VAL A 10 13.48 -2.93 34.50
N ALA A 11 14.08 -3.85 33.76
CA ALA A 11 13.89 -3.95 32.33
C ALA A 11 12.38 -4.11 32.12
N VAL A 12 11.71 -3.02 31.75
CA VAL A 12 10.34 -3.08 31.25
C VAL A 12 10.43 -3.94 30.00
N SER A 13 10.00 -5.19 30.12
CA SER A 13 9.77 -6.06 28.99
C SER A 13 8.90 -5.29 27.99
N ALA A 14 9.29 -5.27 26.72
CA ALA A 14 8.46 -4.73 25.65
C ALA A 14 7.06 -5.38 25.56
N ALA A 15 6.78 -6.43 26.36
CA ALA A 15 5.48 -7.09 26.48
C ALA A 15 4.45 -6.41 27.43
N THR A 16 4.73 -5.23 27.98
CA THR A 16 3.78 -4.52 28.90
C THR A 16 3.20 -3.22 28.36
N LEU A 17 3.40 -2.88 27.09
CA LEU A 17 2.51 -1.93 26.41
C LEU A 17 1.22 -2.69 26.05
N GLY A 18 0.40 -2.94 27.07
CA GLY A 18 -0.79 -3.76 26.98
C GLY A 18 -1.74 -3.26 25.89
N THR A 19 -2.53 -4.15 25.30
CA THR A 19 -3.58 -3.80 24.33
C THR A 19 -4.70 -2.96 24.94
N SER A 20 -4.52 -2.45 26.17
CA SER A 20 -5.38 -1.47 26.79
C SER A 20 -5.52 -0.24 25.89
N GLY A 21 -6.76 0.20 25.72
CA GLY A 21 -7.13 1.22 24.75
C GLY A 21 -8.25 0.77 23.82
N THR A 22 -8.50 1.60 22.81
CA THR A 22 -9.58 1.39 21.84
C THR A 22 -8.97 1.10 20.48
N TRP A 23 -9.46 0.05 19.83
CA TRP A 23 -8.95 -0.46 18.56
C TRP A 23 -10.08 -0.58 17.54
N ASP A 24 -9.89 0.04 16.38
CA ASP A 24 -10.87 0.10 15.30
C ASP A 24 -10.45 -0.77 14.12
N LEU A 25 -11.37 -1.59 13.64
CA LEU A 25 -11.28 -2.21 12.32
C LEU A 25 -11.87 -1.23 11.30
N LYS A 26 -11.01 -0.58 10.52
CA LYS A 26 -11.42 0.44 9.54
C LYS A 26 -11.54 -0.14 8.13
N ALA A 27 -12.38 0.46 7.30
CA ALA A 27 -12.47 0.24 5.86
C ALA A 27 -12.61 1.59 5.15
N GLY A 28 -11.48 2.16 4.73
CA GLY A 28 -11.38 3.57 4.39
C GLY A 28 -11.73 4.45 5.60
N GLU A 29 -12.61 5.42 5.41
CA GLU A 29 -13.09 6.31 6.48
C GLU A 29 -14.09 5.65 7.45
N GLN A 30 -14.61 4.46 7.09
CA GLN A 30 -15.66 3.80 7.88
C GLN A 30 -15.06 2.91 8.96
N THR A 31 -15.59 3.00 10.18
CA THR A 31 -15.28 2.03 11.24
C THR A 31 -16.30 0.89 11.18
N LEU A 32 -15.81 -0.34 11.02
CA LEU A 32 -16.63 -1.55 11.02
C LEU A 32 -16.78 -2.09 12.43
N PHE A 33 -15.68 -2.33 13.13
CA PHE A 33 -15.68 -2.80 14.52
C PHE A 33 -14.88 -1.87 15.41
N ARG A 34 -15.22 -1.86 16.69
CA ARG A 34 -14.43 -1.22 17.74
C ARG A 34 -14.29 -2.15 18.94
N ILE A 35 -13.07 -2.35 19.39
CA ILE A 35 -12.73 -3.15 20.57
C ILE A 35 -12.07 -2.24 21.58
N GLU A 36 -12.72 -2.04 22.72
CA GLU A 36 -12.20 -1.26 23.84
C GLU A 36 -11.75 -2.21 24.94
N ILE A 37 -10.48 -2.16 25.33
CA ILE A 37 -9.89 -2.99 26.39
C ILE A 37 -9.49 -2.07 27.55
N LYS A 38 -9.99 -2.39 28.74
CA LYS A 38 -9.73 -1.66 29.97
C LYS A 38 -9.18 -2.60 31.02
N GLU A 39 -8.12 -2.17 31.67
CA GLU A 39 -7.65 -2.76 32.92
C GLU A 39 -8.41 -2.11 34.08
N ASP A 40 -8.98 -2.94 34.94
CA ASP A 40 -9.57 -2.54 36.21
C ASP A 40 -8.92 -3.33 37.37
N PRO A 41 -9.14 -2.93 38.63
CA PRO A 41 -8.57 -3.63 39.79
C PRO A 41 -8.98 -5.10 39.95
N ASN A 42 -10.09 -5.51 39.32
CA ASN A 42 -10.66 -6.86 39.37
C ASN A 42 -10.30 -7.71 38.15
N GLY A 43 -9.67 -7.13 37.13
CA GLY A 43 -9.20 -7.81 35.93
C GLY A 43 -9.29 -6.94 34.66
N THR A 44 -9.05 -7.57 33.52
CA THR A 44 -9.21 -6.92 32.22
C THR A 44 -10.62 -7.16 31.68
N ILE A 45 -11.28 -6.09 31.23
CA ILE A 45 -12.58 -6.15 30.57
C ILE A 45 -12.41 -5.62 29.15
N ALA A 46 -13.05 -6.28 28.18
CA ALA A 46 -13.14 -5.80 26.82
C ALA A 46 -14.60 -5.52 26.42
N THR A 47 -14.81 -4.56 25.54
CA THR A 47 -16.10 -4.30 24.91
C THR A 47 -15.94 -4.32 23.40
N TRP A 48 -16.82 -5.02 22.70
CA TRP A 48 -16.87 -5.06 21.25
C TRP A 48 -18.14 -4.37 20.74
N GLU A 49 -17.95 -3.33 19.95
CA GLU A 49 -18.98 -2.67 19.16
C GLU A 49 -18.87 -3.10 17.69
N ARG A 50 -20.02 -3.43 17.10
CA ARG A 50 -20.10 -3.93 15.72
C ARG A 50 -21.51 -3.79 15.14
N PRO A 51 -21.69 -3.91 13.82
CA PRO A 51 -23.01 -4.14 13.24
C PRO A 51 -23.67 -5.39 13.83
N GLU A 52 -25.00 -5.35 13.98
CA GLU A 52 -25.78 -6.52 14.36
C GLU A 52 -25.50 -7.70 13.42
N ARG A 53 -25.51 -7.44 12.10
CA ARG A 53 -25.34 -8.44 11.05
C ARG A 53 -24.26 -8.02 10.07
N PHE A 54 -23.42 -8.96 9.69
CA PHE A 54 -22.42 -8.84 8.65
C PHE A 54 -22.04 -10.25 8.15
N GLN A 55 -21.41 -10.31 6.99
CA GLN A 55 -20.72 -11.49 6.45
C GLN A 55 -19.27 -11.12 6.18
N THR A 56 -18.38 -12.11 6.23
CA THR A 56 -17.00 -11.96 5.78
C THR A 56 -16.53 -13.22 5.08
N ASP A 57 -15.74 -13.03 4.03
CA ASP A 57 -15.01 -14.07 3.30
C ASP A 57 -13.54 -14.13 3.72
N GLY A 58 -13.11 -13.31 4.68
CA GLY A 58 -11.72 -13.17 5.10
C GLY A 58 -10.97 -12.02 4.41
N GLU A 59 -11.50 -11.49 3.31
CA GLU A 59 -10.91 -10.34 2.60
C GLU A 59 -11.73 -9.07 2.80
N SER A 60 -13.04 -9.22 2.93
CA SER A 60 -13.98 -8.10 3.03
C SER A 60 -15.12 -8.40 3.99
N PHE A 61 -15.83 -7.33 4.39
CA PHE A 61 -17.07 -7.40 5.13
C PHE A 61 -18.22 -6.91 4.25
N SER A 62 -19.30 -7.70 4.17
CA SER A 62 -20.45 -7.40 3.32
C SER A 62 -21.76 -7.71 4.04
N LYS A 63 -22.90 -7.40 3.39
CA LYS A 63 -24.24 -7.60 3.96
C LYS A 63 -24.41 -6.97 5.35
N ILE A 64 -23.72 -5.84 5.56
CA ILE A 64 -23.74 -5.11 6.83
C ILE A 64 -25.13 -4.48 7.01
N SER A 65 -25.80 -4.80 8.11
CA SER A 65 -27.15 -4.30 8.39
C SER A 65 -27.50 -4.37 9.87
N GLY A 66 -28.59 -3.66 10.23
CA GLY A 66 -29.06 -3.56 11.61
C GLY A 66 -28.33 -2.46 12.41
N PRO A 67 -28.72 -2.26 13.67
CA PRO A 67 -28.10 -1.27 14.55
C PRO A 67 -26.68 -1.70 14.97
N THR A 68 -25.91 -0.75 15.50
CA THR A 68 -24.69 -1.06 16.24
C THR A 68 -25.04 -1.77 17.54
N VAL A 69 -24.36 -2.89 17.79
CA VAL A 69 -24.49 -3.69 19.00
C VAL A 69 -23.20 -3.60 19.80
N ARG A 70 -23.33 -3.30 21.10
CA ARG A 70 -22.23 -3.28 22.07
C ARG A 70 -22.31 -4.51 22.98
N ARG A 71 -21.19 -5.23 23.14
CA ARG A 71 -21.10 -6.44 23.98
C ARG A 71 -19.86 -6.41 24.86
N GLN A 72 -20.04 -6.61 26.15
CA GLN A 72 -18.93 -6.79 27.08
C GLN A 72 -18.42 -8.23 27.04
N SER A 73 -17.12 -8.42 27.23
CA SER A 73 -16.48 -9.73 27.29
C SER A 73 -16.93 -10.51 28.52
N ARG A 74 -17.13 -11.81 28.35
CA ARG A 74 -17.26 -12.77 29.45
C ARG A 74 -15.93 -13.00 30.15
N ASN A 75 -14.86 -13.08 29.37
CA ASN A 75 -13.52 -13.34 29.86
C ASN A 75 -12.48 -12.70 28.93
N VAL A 76 -11.39 -12.21 29.52
CA VAL A 76 -10.20 -11.73 28.82
C VAL A 76 -9.01 -12.43 29.46
N ARG A 77 -8.16 -13.07 28.65
CA ARG A 77 -6.95 -13.73 29.16
C ARG A 77 -5.76 -13.58 28.22
N PRO A 78 -4.54 -13.41 28.75
CA PRO A 78 -3.34 -13.48 27.93
C PRO A 78 -3.07 -14.91 27.46
N ILE A 79 -2.56 -15.05 26.23
CA ILE A 79 -2.08 -16.31 25.64
C ILE A 79 -0.79 -16.02 24.88
N GLY A 80 0.37 -16.27 25.49
CA GLY A 80 1.65 -15.90 24.90
C GLY A 80 1.75 -14.37 24.76
N SER A 81 2.01 -13.90 23.54
CA SER A 81 1.98 -12.48 23.16
C SER A 81 0.57 -11.93 22.91
N ASP A 82 -0.43 -12.81 22.83
CA ASP A 82 -1.76 -12.46 22.35
C ASP A 82 -2.74 -12.32 23.51
N ILE A 83 -3.91 -11.74 23.23
CA ILE A 83 -5.04 -11.70 24.15
C ILE A 83 -6.23 -12.41 23.54
N GLU A 84 -6.78 -13.38 24.26
CA GLU A 84 -8.02 -14.05 23.90
C GLU A 84 -9.19 -13.39 24.64
N ILE A 85 -10.18 -12.96 23.88
CA ILE A 85 -11.38 -12.27 24.36
C ILE A 85 -12.60 -13.11 24.00
N VAL A 86 -13.38 -13.48 25.01
CA VAL A 86 -14.57 -14.33 24.84
C VAL A 86 -15.82 -13.47 25.00
N PHE A 87 -16.70 -13.49 24.01
CA PHE A 87 -18.01 -12.82 24.04
C PHE A 87 -19.12 -13.87 23.94
N ASP A 88 -20.07 -13.81 24.86
CA ASP A 88 -21.29 -14.61 24.74
C ASP A 88 -22.18 -14.06 23.63
N ASP A 89 -22.87 -14.95 22.91
CA ASP A 89 -23.88 -14.55 21.94
C ASP A 89 -25.15 -14.04 22.65
N ALA A 90 -25.97 -13.27 21.94
CA ALA A 90 -27.26 -12.79 22.42
C ALA A 90 -28.25 -13.93 22.71
N VAL A 91 -28.09 -15.08 22.04
CA VAL A 91 -28.95 -16.25 22.21
C VAL A 91 -28.34 -17.20 23.25
N PRO A 92 -29.01 -17.44 24.40
CA PRO A 92 -28.51 -18.34 25.43
C PRO A 92 -28.19 -19.75 24.89
N GLY A 93 -27.02 -20.28 25.24
CA GLY A 93 -26.58 -21.62 24.82
C GLY A 93 -25.84 -21.67 23.47
N SER A 94 -25.71 -20.54 22.76
CA SER A 94 -24.91 -20.47 21.53
C SER A 94 -23.42 -20.58 21.80
N THR A 95 -22.66 -20.94 20.76
CA THR A 95 -21.19 -20.97 20.85
C THR A 95 -20.68 -19.53 21.00
N PRO A 96 -19.84 -19.23 22.01
CA PRO A 96 -19.32 -17.90 22.20
C PRO A 96 -18.42 -17.49 21.03
N THR A 97 -18.45 -16.20 20.68
CA THR A 97 -17.46 -15.64 19.75
C THR A 97 -16.15 -15.44 20.50
N ILE A 98 -15.06 -15.97 19.95
CA ILE A 98 -13.72 -15.81 20.53
C ILE A 98 -12.86 -15.02 19.55
N LEU A 99 -12.41 -13.86 20.00
CA LEU A 99 -11.45 -13.02 19.27
C LEU A 99 -10.06 -13.24 19.86
N ARG A 100 -9.05 -13.24 19.01
CA ARG A 100 -7.64 -13.19 19.43
C ARG A 100 -7.01 -11.94 18.85
N LEU A 101 -6.47 -11.12 19.74
CA LEU A 101 -5.77 -9.89 19.39
C LEU A 101 -4.27 -10.08 19.56
N HIS A 102 -3.52 -9.77 18.51
CA HIS A 102 -2.07 -9.77 18.50
C HIS A 102 -1.57 -8.33 18.38
N PRO A 103 -0.90 -7.75 19.40
CA PRO A 103 -0.33 -6.42 19.30
C PRO A 103 0.86 -6.43 18.32
N ILE A 104 0.90 -5.46 17.41
CA ILE A 104 2.02 -5.27 16.47
C ILE A 104 2.95 -4.17 16.99
N ASP A 105 2.38 -3.00 17.31
CA ASP A 105 3.09 -1.87 17.91
C ASP A 105 2.13 -1.01 18.74
N ALA A 106 2.52 0.23 19.07
CA ALA A 106 1.73 1.13 19.91
C ALA A 106 0.38 1.54 19.30
N ASP A 107 0.25 1.51 17.97
CA ASP A 107 -0.89 2.02 17.18
C ASP A 107 -1.53 0.95 16.28
N HIS A 108 -0.92 -0.24 16.17
CA HIS A 108 -1.39 -1.34 15.34
C HIS A 108 -1.56 -2.65 16.12
N ALA A 109 -2.62 -3.38 15.79
CA ALA A 109 -2.85 -4.75 16.25
C ALA A 109 -3.52 -5.56 15.13
N GLU A 110 -3.58 -6.87 15.32
CA GLU A 110 -4.29 -7.78 14.44
C GLU A 110 -5.38 -8.53 15.21
N MET A 111 -6.49 -8.81 14.57
CA MET A 111 -7.64 -9.51 15.15
C MET A 111 -8.01 -10.73 14.32
N SER A 112 -8.06 -11.90 14.96
CA SER A 112 -8.57 -13.13 14.34
C SER A 112 -9.80 -13.66 15.09
N PHE A 113 -10.69 -14.30 14.34
CA PHE A 113 -11.75 -15.12 14.91
C PHE A 113 -11.21 -16.53 15.14
N LYS A 114 -11.37 -17.08 16.35
CA LYS A 114 -10.87 -18.42 16.65
C LYS A 114 -11.54 -19.46 15.76
N GLY A 115 -10.72 -20.23 15.03
CA GLY A 115 -11.18 -21.26 14.12
C GLY A 115 -11.59 -20.75 12.73
N ALA A 116 -11.45 -19.45 12.46
CA ALA A 116 -11.61 -18.93 11.11
C ALA A 116 -10.44 -19.34 10.21
N PRO A 117 -10.69 -19.68 8.94
CA PRO A 117 -9.67 -20.13 7.99
C PRO A 117 -9.00 -18.97 7.22
N PHE A 118 -9.09 -17.73 7.72
CA PHE A 118 -8.58 -16.54 7.03
C PHE A 118 -7.56 -15.78 7.90
N GLU A 119 -6.75 -14.96 7.24
CA GLU A 119 -5.72 -14.13 7.87
C GLU A 119 -6.32 -13.14 8.89
N PRO A 120 -5.54 -12.73 9.90
CA PRO A 120 -5.98 -11.71 10.86
C PRO A 120 -6.34 -10.38 10.18
N PHE A 121 -7.37 -9.72 10.70
CA PHE A 121 -7.76 -8.39 10.25
C PHE A 121 -6.96 -7.31 10.97
N PRO A 122 -6.51 -6.26 10.25
CA PRO A 122 -5.80 -5.15 10.87
C PRO A 122 -6.74 -4.32 11.76
N LEU A 123 -6.22 -3.93 12.91
CA LEU A 123 -6.80 -2.97 13.83
C LEU A 123 -5.88 -1.75 13.96
N LEU A 124 -6.50 -0.57 13.98
CA LEU A 124 -5.83 0.70 14.23
C LEU A 124 -6.24 1.22 15.59
N LYS A 125 -5.31 1.79 16.35
CA LYS A 125 -5.65 2.47 17.59
C LYS A 125 -6.55 3.67 17.31
N ALA A 126 -7.65 3.75 18.03
CA ALA A 126 -8.64 4.79 17.86
C ALA A 126 -8.14 6.10 18.47
N ALA A 127 -8.52 7.23 17.85
CA ALA A 127 -8.29 8.55 18.42
C ALA A 127 -9.00 8.71 19.78
N GLU A 128 -8.58 9.69 20.59
CA GLU A 128 -9.14 9.94 21.93
C GLU A 128 -10.67 10.14 21.94
N ALA A 129 -11.21 10.75 20.87
CA ALA A 129 -12.65 10.90 20.64
C ALA A 129 -13.01 10.24 19.31
N PRO A 130 -13.26 8.92 19.28
CA PRO A 130 -13.36 8.19 18.05
C PRO A 130 -14.77 8.32 17.44
N SER A 131 -14.85 8.36 16.11
CA SER A 131 -16.13 8.49 15.38
C SER A 131 -17.08 7.34 15.70
N SER A 132 -18.39 7.56 15.51
CA SER A 132 -19.38 6.48 15.57
C SER A 132 -19.07 5.39 14.53
N LEU A 133 -19.53 4.16 14.80
CA LEU A 133 -19.54 3.10 13.80
C LEU A 133 -20.49 3.44 12.64
N GLY A 134 -20.08 3.11 11.41
CA GLY A 134 -20.84 3.41 10.19
C GLY A 134 -20.99 4.91 9.89
N PRO A 135 -21.98 5.32 9.07
CA PRO A 135 -23.04 4.50 8.50
C PRO A 135 -22.53 3.49 7.46
N TRP A 136 -23.17 2.32 7.40
CA TRP A 136 -22.87 1.29 6.41
C TRP A 136 -23.99 1.17 5.37
N ASP A 137 -23.61 0.89 4.13
CA ASP A 137 -24.49 0.56 3.03
C ASP A 137 -24.55 -0.96 2.88
N SER A 138 -25.74 -1.52 3.04
CA SER A 138 -25.99 -2.96 2.95
C SER A 138 -25.66 -3.58 1.58
N GLY A 139 -25.61 -2.77 0.53
CA GLY A 139 -25.23 -3.18 -0.82
C GLY A 139 -23.72 -3.14 -1.09
N ARG A 140 -22.93 -2.62 -0.15
CA ARG A 140 -21.48 -2.41 -0.31
C ARG A 140 -20.66 -3.48 0.41
N SER A 141 -19.52 -3.82 -0.18
CA SER A 141 -18.44 -4.56 0.49
C SER A 141 -17.37 -3.59 1.00
N TYR A 142 -16.84 -3.88 2.19
CA TYR A 142 -15.88 -3.08 2.92
C TYR A 142 -14.60 -3.87 3.10
N VAL A 143 -13.54 -3.48 2.41
CA VAL A 143 -12.21 -4.08 2.56
C VAL A 143 -11.49 -3.41 3.71
N PRO A 144 -10.98 -4.15 4.71
CA PRO A 144 -10.22 -3.58 5.81
C PRO A 144 -9.03 -2.75 5.34
N THR A 145 -8.83 -1.60 5.98
CA THR A 145 -7.66 -0.74 5.77
C THR A 145 -6.44 -1.43 6.36
N VAL A 146 -5.56 -1.93 5.50
CA VAL A 146 -4.25 -2.46 5.90
C VAL A 146 -3.26 -1.30 5.92
N ASN A 147 -2.67 -1.02 7.09
CA ASN A 147 -1.54 -0.09 7.13
C ASN A 147 -0.33 -0.74 6.44
N ARG A 148 0.29 -0.01 5.52
CA ARG A 148 1.44 -0.44 4.74
C ARG A 148 2.49 0.65 4.85
N PRO A 149 3.34 0.61 5.89
CA PRO A 149 4.33 1.65 6.07
C PRO A 149 5.29 1.67 4.87
N THR A 150 5.60 2.87 4.39
CA THR A 150 6.58 3.06 3.32
C THR A 150 7.99 2.79 3.85
N ASN A 151 8.76 2.04 3.08
CA ASN A 151 10.14 1.67 3.39
C ASN A 151 11.08 2.86 3.11
N ALA A 152 11.70 3.38 4.16
CA ALA A 152 12.60 4.54 4.07
C ALA A 152 13.81 4.30 3.16
N GLU A 153 14.32 3.06 3.07
CA GLU A 153 15.43 2.73 2.18
C GLU A 153 15.00 2.77 0.71
N MET A 154 13.81 2.25 0.39
CA MET A 154 13.27 2.31 -0.97
C MET A 154 13.05 3.75 -1.42
N THR A 155 12.52 4.60 -0.53
CA THR A 155 12.39 6.05 -0.78
C THR A 155 13.75 6.68 -1.09
N ALA A 156 14.78 6.42 -0.27
CA ALA A 156 16.11 6.97 -0.49
C ALA A 156 16.75 6.50 -1.81
N ILE A 157 16.53 5.24 -2.21
CA ILE A 157 17.00 4.70 -3.50
C ILE A 157 16.34 5.48 -4.66
N PHE A 158 15.02 5.69 -4.59
CA PHE A 158 14.28 6.44 -5.61
C PHE A 158 14.71 7.90 -5.67
N GLU A 159 14.83 8.58 -4.54
CA GLU A 159 15.27 9.98 -4.50
C GLU A 159 16.66 10.14 -5.15
N ALA A 160 17.58 9.22 -4.86
CA ALA A 160 18.91 9.22 -5.48
C ALA A 160 18.85 8.93 -6.99
N ASP A 161 18.01 7.99 -7.42
CA ASP A 161 17.78 7.67 -8.85
C ASP A 161 17.26 8.89 -9.64
N GLN A 162 16.29 9.61 -9.07
CA GLN A 162 15.71 10.80 -9.69
C GLN A 162 16.65 12.01 -9.63
N ALA A 163 17.41 12.17 -8.54
CA ALA A 163 18.35 13.29 -8.39
C ALA A 163 19.44 13.29 -9.47
N ASP A 164 19.95 12.11 -9.86
CA ASP A 164 20.98 11.99 -10.89
C ASP A 164 20.52 12.53 -12.26
N ARG A 165 19.20 12.59 -12.48
CA ARG A 165 18.55 12.99 -13.74
C ARG A 165 18.10 14.45 -13.78
N GLN A 166 18.41 15.24 -12.75
CA GLN A 166 18.10 16.68 -12.73
C GLN A 166 19.11 17.52 -13.52
N ASN A 167 20.29 16.96 -13.83
CA ASN A 167 21.32 17.65 -14.60
C ASN A 167 21.01 17.63 -16.10
N ALA A 168 21.19 18.77 -16.77
CA ALA A 168 20.95 18.89 -18.21
C ALA A 168 21.96 18.10 -19.07
N ASN A 169 23.17 17.88 -18.55
CA ASN A 169 24.20 17.07 -19.20
C ASN A 169 24.45 15.81 -18.37
N ILE A 170 23.84 14.71 -18.79
CA ILE A 170 23.85 13.44 -18.07
C ILE A 170 25.10 12.65 -18.45
N ASP A 171 25.92 12.30 -17.46
CA ASP A 171 27.02 11.35 -17.63
C ASP A 171 26.52 9.91 -17.43
N TRP A 172 26.16 9.26 -18.54
CA TRP A 172 25.68 7.88 -18.55
C TRP A 172 26.71 6.86 -18.05
N SER A 173 28.01 7.18 -18.10
CA SER A 173 29.06 6.30 -17.58
C SER A 173 29.06 6.23 -16.05
N VAL A 174 28.47 7.23 -15.40
CA VAL A 174 28.28 7.29 -13.94
C VAL A 174 26.89 6.78 -13.56
N ILE A 175 25.85 7.21 -14.27
CA ILE A 175 24.46 6.86 -13.93
C ILE A 175 24.17 5.37 -14.18
N GLY A 176 24.63 4.80 -15.30
CA GLY A 176 24.36 3.39 -15.64
C GLY A 176 24.77 2.41 -14.52
N PRO A 177 26.02 2.45 -14.04
CA PRO A 177 26.45 1.62 -12.91
C PRO A 177 25.68 1.90 -11.60
N ALA A 178 25.25 3.15 -11.38
CA ALA A 178 24.45 3.51 -10.21
C ALA A 178 23.04 2.91 -10.30
N ASP A 179 22.40 2.96 -11.47
CA ASP A 179 21.10 2.36 -11.74
C ASP A 179 21.15 0.84 -11.56
N ASP A 180 22.20 0.17 -12.05
CA ASP A 180 22.40 -1.28 -11.87
C ASP A 180 22.47 -1.65 -10.38
N LYS A 181 23.23 -0.87 -9.60
CA LYS A 181 23.34 -1.06 -8.15
C LYS A 181 21.99 -0.84 -7.45
N ARG A 182 21.24 0.20 -7.85
CA ARG A 182 19.91 0.50 -7.31
C ARG A 182 18.91 -0.61 -7.65
N ARG A 183 18.83 -1.06 -8.92
CA ARG A 183 17.99 -2.20 -9.32
C ARG A 183 18.34 -3.45 -8.53
N GLY A 184 19.63 -3.74 -8.35
CA GLY A 184 20.09 -4.86 -7.52
C GLY A 184 19.60 -4.78 -6.07
N ARG A 185 19.70 -3.60 -5.43
CA ARG A 185 19.22 -3.40 -4.06
C ARG A 185 17.69 -3.43 -3.95
N THR A 186 16.98 -2.78 -4.86
CA THR A 186 15.52 -2.83 -4.95
C THR A 186 15.02 -4.26 -5.10
N LYS A 187 15.69 -5.08 -5.92
CA LYS A 187 15.36 -6.49 -6.07
C LYS A 187 15.48 -7.25 -4.74
N GLN A 188 16.53 -6.99 -3.96
CA GLN A 188 16.68 -7.61 -2.63
C GLN A 188 15.52 -7.23 -1.69
N LEU A 189 15.12 -5.96 -1.67
CA LEU A 189 13.98 -5.50 -0.86
C LEU A 189 12.67 -6.18 -1.25
N LEU A 190 12.45 -6.35 -2.56
CA LEU A 190 11.32 -7.10 -3.11
C LEU A 190 11.36 -8.58 -2.70
N ASP A 191 12.50 -9.25 -2.90
CA ASP A 191 12.67 -10.68 -2.61
C ASP A 191 12.47 -10.99 -1.12
N THR A 192 12.81 -10.06 -0.21
CA THR A 192 12.60 -10.21 1.23
C THR A 192 11.20 -9.81 1.71
N GLY A 193 10.34 -9.31 0.82
CA GLY A 193 9.00 -8.81 1.19
C GLY A 193 9.02 -7.51 2.01
N ALA A 194 10.09 -6.72 1.91
CA ALA A 194 10.28 -5.49 2.69
C ALA A 194 9.50 -4.28 2.11
N LEU A 195 8.96 -4.42 0.90
CA LEU A 195 8.15 -3.40 0.20
C LEU A 195 6.67 -3.74 0.32
N GLN A 196 5.88 -2.82 0.85
CA GLN A 196 4.48 -3.08 1.19
C GLN A 196 3.52 -1.99 0.71
N SER A 197 3.96 -0.73 0.74
CA SER A 197 3.12 0.44 0.46
C SER A 197 3.00 0.75 -1.03
N GLY A 198 2.00 1.54 -1.40
CA GLY A 198 1.89 2.02 -2.79
C GLY A 198 3.12 2.83 -3.23
N ASP A 199 3.72 3.59 -2.32
CA ASP A 199 4.95 4.36 -2.58
C ASP A 199 6.14 3.44 -2.84
N ASP A 200 6.30 2.36 -2.06
CA ASP A 200 7.40 1.41 -2.25
C ASP A 200 7.43 0.84 -3.67
N TYR A 201 6.27 0.36 -4.12
CA TYR A 201 6.12 -0.22 -5.45
C TYR A 201 6.23 0.84 -6.56
N TYR A 202 5.76 2.07 -6.31
CA TYR A 202 5.93 3.18 -7.23
C TYR A 202 7.41 3.56 -7.41
N HIS A 203 8.14 3.72 -6.30
CA HIS A 203 9.58 3.98 -6.27
C HIS A 203 10.36 2.87 -6.99
N ALA A 204 10.03 1.61 -6.68
CA ALA A 204 10.65 0.47 -7.33
C ALA A 204 10.38 0.44 -8.85
N ALA A 205 9.16 0.78 -9.29
CA ALA A 205 8.83 0.86 -10.72
C ALA A 205 9.70 1.87 -11.47
N PHE A 206 9.97 3.04 -10.86
CA PHE A 206 10.85 4.03 -11.44
C PHE A 206 12.29 3.54 -11.59
N VAL A 207 12.81 2.85 -10.58
CA VAL A 207 14.16 2.26 -10.61
C VAL A 207 14.27 1.19 -11.69
N PHE A 208 13.25 0.33 -11.85
CA PHE A 208 13.25 -0.71 -12.88
C PHE A 208 13.03 -0.17 -14.30
N GLN A 209 12.26 0.90 -14.50
CA GLN A 209 12.06 1.45 -15.86
C GLN A 209 13.33 2.05 -16.47
N HIS A 210 14.37 2.28 -15.65
CA HIS A 210 15.70 2.71 -16.09
C HIS A 210 16.62 1.55 -16.44
N GLY A 211 16.13 0.30 -16.41
CA GLY A 211 16.83 -0.84 -16.98
C GLY A 211 16.96 -0.77 -18.51
N SER A 212 17.71 -1.72 -19.06
CA SER A 212 18.00 -1.81 -20.50
C SER A 212 17.34 -3.01 -21.17
N GLU A 213 16.77 -3.94 -20.40
CA GLU A 213 16.21 -5.19 -20.90
C GLU A 213 14.68 -5.18 -20.89
N ALA A 214 14.05 -5.92 -21.80
CA ALA A 214 12.59 -6.06 -21.83
C ALA A 214 12.00 -6.50 -20.48
N ASN A 215 12.69 -7.41 -19.77
CA ASN A 215 12.25 -7.88 -18.46
C ASN A 215 12.28 -6.80 -17.39
N ASP A 216 13.18 -5.80 -17.47
CA ASP A 216 13.20 -4.70 -16.52
C ASP A 216 11.91 -3.86 -16.66
N TYR A 217 11.49 -3.58 -17.89
CA TYR A 217 10.24 -2.86 -18.17
C TYR A 217 9.00 -3.65 -17.77
N LEU A 218 9.01 -4.97 -17.98
CA LEU A 218 7.90 -5.83 -17.55
C LEU A 218 7.77 -5.87 -16.03
N VAL A 219 8.89 -5.98 -15.31
CA VAL A 219 8.89 -5.88 -13.84
C VAL A 219 8.40 -4.50 -13.39
N ALA A 220 8.89 -3.42 -14.01
CA ALA A 220 8.44 -2.06 -13.71
C ALA A 220 6.92 -1.90 -13.89
N HIS A 221 6.34 -2.50 -14.93
CA HIS A 221 4.89 -2.51 -15.17
C HIS A 221 4.11 -3.22 -14.07
N LEU A 222 4.58 -4.39 -13.62
CA LEU A 222 3.96 -5.12 -12.52
C LEU A 222 4.04 -4.33 -11.21
N LEU A 223 5.19 -3.73 -10.90
CA LEU A 223 5.39 -2.89 -9.72
C LEU A 223 4.44 -1.68 -9.74
N ALA A 224 4.34 -0.98 -10.87
CA ALA A 224 3.41 0.13 -11.02
C ALA A 224 1.94 -0.29 -10.84
N THR A 225 1.56 -1.47 -11.36
CA THR A 225 0.22 -2.03 -11.18
C THR A 225 -0.08 -2.34 -9.72
N ILE A 226 0.91 -2.88 -8.99
CA ILE A 226 0.80 -3.10 -7.53
C ILE A 226 0.63 -1.75 -6.82
N ALA A 227 1.42 -0.72 -7.17
CA ALA A 227 1.29 0.60 -6.57
C ALA A 227 -0.12 1.19 -6.72
N VAL A 228 -0.72 1.07 -7.92
CA VAL A 228 -2.13 1.47 -8.17
C VAL A 228 -3.08 0.69 -7.25
N ALA A 229 -2.93 -0.64 -7.18
CA ALA A 229 -3.75 -1.50 -6.33
C ALA A 229 -3.58 -1.20 -4.83
N ARG A 230 -2.46 -0.61 -4.43
CA ARG A 230 -2.17 -0.13 -3.06
C ARG A 230 -2.56 1.34 -2.83
N GLY A 231 -3.36 1.93 -3.71
CA GLY A 231 -3.93 3.26 -3.50
C GLY A 231 -3.04 4.42 -3.96
N ARG A 232 -2.08 4.18 -4.86
CA ARG A 232 -1.22 5.21 -5.46
C ARG A 232 -1.66 5.51 -6.91
N PRO A 233 -2.69 6.36 -7.12
CA PRO A 233 -3.38 6.43 -8.41
C PRO A 233 -2.60 7.18 -9.51
N ASP A 234 -1.58 7.95 -9.16
CA ASP A 234 -0.64 8.54 -10.13
C ASP A 234 0.35 7.50 -10.71
N ALA A 235 0.51 6.33 -10.07
CA ALA A 235 1.29 5.22 -10.61
C ALA A 235 0.72 4.67 -11.95
N VAL A 236 -0.53 5.02 -12.31
CA VAL A 236 -1.14 4.62 -13.58
C VAL A 236 -0.33 5.13 -14.79
N TRP A 237 0.29 6.31 -14.69
CA TRP A 237 1.12 6.84 -15.77
C TRP A 237 2.38 5.98 -15.98
N ILE A 238 3.11 5.65 -14.91
CA ILE A 238 4.32 4.81 -15.03
C ILE A 238 3.97 3.37 -15.43
N ALA A 239 2.80 2.84 -15.02
CA ALA A 239 2.29 1.56 -15.53
C ALA A 239 2.06 1.59 -17.05
N SER A 240 1.53 2.70 -17.56
CA SER A 240 1.34 2.92 -19.00
C SER A 240 2.67 3.04 -19.75
N ALA A 241 3.61 3.83 -19.21
CA ALA A 241 4.91 4.07 -19.83
C ALA A 241 5.80 2.82 -19.90
N THR A 242 5.76 2.00 -18.85
CA THR A 242 6.53 0.76 -18.77
C THR A 242 5.97 -0.33 -19.68
N LEU A 243 4.65 -0.36 -19.92
CA LEU A 243 4.05 -1.25 -20.91
C LEU A 243 4.52 -0.91 -22.33
N ASP A 244 4.49 0.37 -22.72
CA ASP A 244 4.98 0.79 -24.03
C ASP A 244 6.49 0.52 -24.20
N ARG A 245 7.30 0.77 -23.14
CA ARG A 245 8.73 0.39 -23.12
C ARG A 245 8.93 -1.10 -23.35
N TYR A 246 8.16 -1.93 -22.65
CA TYR A 246 8.20 -3.38 -22.82
C TYR A 246 7.85 -3.78 -24.25
N LEU A 247 6.76 -3.24 -24.82
CA LEU A 247 6.34 -3.53 -26.19
C LEU A 247 7.43 -3.17 -27.20
N GLN A 248 8.03 -1.98 -27.10
CA GLN A 248 9.12 -1.58 -27.98
C GLN A 248 10.36 -2.48 -27.84
N ALA A 249 10.71 -2.88 -26.61
CA ALA A 249 11.85 -3.76 -26.35
C ALA A 249 11.69 -5.17 -26.94
N ILE A 250 10.47 -5.57 -27.30
CA ILE A 250 10.16 -6.84 -27.98
C ILE A 250 9.68 -6.65 -29.42
N ASP A 251 10.05 -5.53 -30.05
CA ASP A 251 9.73 -5.17 -31.44
C ASP A 251 8.22 -5.11 -31.75
N LYS A 252 7.41 -4.70 -30.77
CA LYS A 252 5.98 -4.42 -30.93
C LYS A 252 5.70 -2.92 -30.95
N PRO A 253 4.66 -2.47 -31.70
CA PRO A 253 4.22 -1.09 -31.61
C PRO A 253 3.78 -0.76 -30.18
N GLN A 254 4.10 0.44 -29.72
CA GLN A 254 3.50 0.98 -28.52
C GLN A 254 2.00 1.23 -28.74
N ILE A 255 1.23 1.29 -27.65
CA ILE A 255 -0.24 1.42 -27.72
C ILE A 255 -0.75 2.63 -26.93
N LEU A 256 0.06 3.14 -26.00
CA LEU A 256 -0.28 4.31 -25.19
C LEU A 256 0.50 5.57 -25.61
N GLY A 257 1.44 5.48 -26.55
CA GLY A 257 2.12 6.65 -27.12
C GLY A 257 3.02 7.38 -26.12
N THR A 258 3.42 6.71 -25.04
CA THR A 258 4.21 7.33 -23.97
C THR A 258 5.70 7.47 -24.34
N GLN A 259 6.15 6.74 -25.35
CA GLN A 259 7.55 6.68 -25.76
C GLN A 259 7.81 7.57 -26.97
N TYR A 260 8.74 8.50 -26.80
CA TYR A 260 9.21 9.41 -27.86
C TYR A 260 10.67 9.10 -28.16
N THR A 261 11.00 9.02 -29.45
CA THR A 261 12.38 8.95 -29.94
C THR A 261 12.74 10.30 -30.56
N ILE A 262 13.79 10.93 -30.03
CA ILE A 262 14.32 12.21 -30.52
C ILE A 262 15.74 11.93 -31.02
N PRO A 263 15.93 11.55 -32.28
CA PRO A 263 17.26 11.29 -32.82
C PRO A 263 18.05 12.60 -32.93
N GLU A 264 19.38 12.52 -32.83
CA GLU A 264 20.27 13.67 -33.02
C GLU A 264 20.12 14.25 -34.44
N ASN A 265 19.93 13.38 -35.44
CA ASN A 265 19.75 13.73 -36.83
C ASN A 265 18.44 13.12 -37.35
N GLY A 266 17.32 13.83 -37.17
CA GLY A 266 16.04 13.42 -37.72
C GLY A 266 14.84 14.00 -36.98
N PRO A 267 13.61 13.82 -37.50
CA PRO A 267 12.41 14.27 -36.81
C PRO A 267 12.17 13.42 -35.56
N ALA A 268 11.67 14.06 -34.50
CA ALA A 268 11.10 13.34 -33.37
C ALA A 268 9.98 12.41 -33.85
N THR A 269 9.90 11.21 -33.28
CA THR A 269 8.89 10.20 -33.65
C THR A 269 8.37 9.47 -32.43
N GLN A 270 7.15 8.94 -32.54
CA GLN A 270 6.58 7.96 -31.61
C GLN A 270 6.43 6.59 -32.28
N GLU A 271 6.88 6.41 -33.51
CA GLU A 271 6.72 5.13 -34.20
C GLU A 271 7.68 4.05 -33.66
N PRO A 272 7.29 2.76 -33.71
CA PRO A 272 6.00 2.24 -34.17
C PRO A 272 4.87 2.41 -33.13
N TYR A 273 3.70 2.89 -33.55
CA TYR A 273 2.57 3.20 -32.66
C TYR A 273 1.20 2.83 -33.25
N ASP A 274 0.52 1.86 -32.64
CA ASP A 274 -0.88 1.52 -32.92
C ASP A 274 -1.83 2.49 -32.20
N ARG A 275 -2.26 3.53 -32.92
CA ARG A 275 -3.19 4.56 -32.44
C ARG A 275 -4.65 4.11 -32.42
N ALA A 276 -4.99 3.00 -33.08
CA ALA A 276 -6.37 2.57 -33.24
C ALA A 276 -6.86 1.68 -32.10
N LEU A 277 -5.94 1.05 -31.36
CA LEU A 277 -6.28 0.07 -30.33
C LEU A 277 -7.03 0.67 -29.12
N ILE A 278 -6.66 1.88 -28.70
CA ILE A 278 -7.15 2.50 -27.46
C ILE A 278 -7.80 3.86 -27.75
N SER A 279 -9.05 4.04 -27.31
CA SER A 279 -9.79 5.30 -27.45
C SER A 279 -9.30 6.39 -26.47
N ASP A 280 -9.48 7.66 -26.81
CA ASP A 280 -9.15 8.78 -25.89
C ASP A 280 -9.89 8.72 -24.55
N ALA A 281 -11.08 8.09 -24.50
CA ALA A 281 -11.79 7.86 -23.24
C ALA A 281 -11.02 6.89 -22.32
N MET A 282 -10.45 5.82 -22.90
CA MET A 282 -9.57 4.89 -22.16
C MET A 282 -8.25 5.57 -21.80
N ARG A 283 -7.66 6.37 -22.70
CA ARG A 283 -6.43 7.15 -22.41
C ARG A 283 -6.60 8.04 -21.19
N LYS A 284 -7.72 8.78 -21.13
CA LYS A 284 -8.08 9.62 -19.99
C LYS A 284 -8.21 8.81 -18.70
N ALA A 285 -8.87 7.64 -18.75
CA ALA A 285 -8.98 6.75 -17.59
C ALA A 285 -7.61 6.22 -17.13
N LEU A 286 -6.69 6.00 -18.09
CA LEU A 286 -5.30 5.61 -17.85
C LEU A 286 -4.37 6.79 -17.56
N ARG A 287 -4.90 8.01 -17.42
CA ARG A 287 -4.10 9.23 -17.17
C ARG A 287 -2.99 9.46 -18.19
N VAL A 288 -3.21 9.04 -19.44
CA VAL A 288 -2.32 9.30 -20.58
C VAL A 288 -2.96 10.41 -21.45
N PRO A 289 -2.17 11.35 -22.00
CA PRO A 289 -2.70 12.38 -22.89
C PRO A 289 -3.47 11.81 -24.10
N SER A 290 -4.39 12.59 -24.66
CA SER A 290 -5.10 12.23 -25.90
C SER A 290 -4.15 12.16 -27.10
N LEU A 291 -4.62 11.56 -28.21
CA LEU A 291 -3.84 11.57 -29.45
C LEU A 291 -3.50 13.00 -29.92
N GLU A 292 -4.45 13.93 -29.82
CA GLU A 292 -4.23 15.33 -30.20
C GLU A 292 -3.18 16.02 -29.31
N GLU A 293 -3.19 15.73 -28.00
CA GLU A 293 -2.20 16.24 -27.05
C GLU A 293 -0.80 15.66 -27.30
N GLN A 294 -0.72 14.36 -27.60
CA GLN A 294 0.54 13.70 -27.97
C GLN A 294 1.12 14.23 -29.27
N ASP A 295 0.28 14.50 -30.29
CA ASP A 295 0.72 15.12 -31.55
C ASP A 295 1.28 16.53 -31.33
N LYS A 296 0.70 17.31 -30.42
CA LYS A 296 1.24 18.63 -30.02
C LYS A 296 2.58 18.49 -29.31
N GLN A 297 2.71 17.53 -28.39
CA GLN A 297 3.95 17.25 -27.67
C GLN A 297 5.06 16.78 -28.63
N LEU A 298 4.74 15.93 -29.60
CA LEU A 298 5.67 15.47 -30.63
C LEU A 298 6.24 16.63 -31.44
N LYS A 299 5.40 17.58 -31.86
CA LYS A 299 5.83 18.79 -32.58
C LYS A 299 6.77 19.65 -31.72
N GLN A 300 6.46 19.83 -30.44
CA GLN A 300 7.33 20.58 -29.52
C GLN A 300 8.70 19.93 -29.34
N TYR A 301 8.77 18.59 -29.33
CA TYR A 301 10.06 17.89 -29.32
C TYR A 301 10.84 18.09 -30.61
N GLY A 302 10.17 18.07 -31.77
CA GLY A 302 10.80 18.40 -33.06
C GLY A 302 11.34 19.83 -33.13
N GLU A 303 10.59 20.81 -32.62
CA GLU A 303 11.04 22.22 -32.58
C GLU A 303 12.26 22.42 -31.66
N LYS A 304 12.33 21.71 -30.52
CA LYS A 304 13.48 21.78 -29.61
C LYS A 304 14.72 21.05 -30.14
N ALA A 305 14.54 20.01 -30.96
CA ALA A 305 15.64 19.24 -31.55
C ALA A 305 16.31 19.96 -32.74
N SER A 306 15.66 20.96 -33.32
CA SER A 306 16.21 21.83 -34.36
C SER A 306 16.72 23.13 -33.71
N PRO A 307 17.99 23.23 -33.28
CA PRO A 307 18.52 24.50 -32.81
C PRO A 307 18.50 25.47 -34.01
N ASN A 308 17.76 26.58 -33.87
CA ASN A 308 17.67 27.71 -34.80
C ASN A 308 18.67 27.62 -35.97
N GLU A 309 18.19 27.29 -37.17
CA GLU A 309 18.92 27.62 -38.38
C GLU A 309 19.16 29.14 -38.40
N PRO A 310 20.38 29.61 -38.72
CA PRO A 310 20.70 31.04 -38.79
C PRO A 310 19.91 31.78 -39.87
#